data_AF-A0AA92EUS1-F1
#
_entry.id   AF-A0AA92EUS1-F1
#
_cell.length_a   1.000
_cell.length_b   1.000
_cell.length_c   1.000
_cell.angle_alpha   90.00
_cell.angle_beta   90.00
_cell.angle_gamma   90.00
#
_symmetry.space_group_name_H-M   'P 1'
#
loop_
_entity.id
_entity.type
_entity.pdbx_description
1 polymer ?
#
loop_
_entity_poly.entity_id
_entity_poly.type
_entity_poly.pdbx_seq_one_letter_code
_entity_poly.pdbx_strand_id
1 'polypeptide(L)'
;MSEASQHAQTSENEFTPINSLVELATYYDALSQPGVAVLTLLGPAEKDHPVVLVEQLEEDYLLFDLTAIRDVAPPLRRGGKFILSGFTPGGLVRSNPMSIREFTTVDSRLLAYADWPTEIHVKQRRASFRASLRIGMNVGVHVRTKDNDKDELVELQGDLKDLSATGCLAEFFMQDGVSRVLPDIATEIELYFPNGTSFEVKAKVRHLKTDNDRQVLAVGFEFENVSQPQEREIWGYVREIEREASRSAGNGDSRSESELFRVRDENDMKLSRRHGHTYATPMARKMARIAGYLDSQMVVMKQGQAVNSSQLSLHADRILDMLEDDRQETLFSVHCIHRESRWVKHGLAVAVRLADLLNAAKMPRDLRKAVVAAAMVHDLGKGTLPPEIWKATTLSTDIYEEMQSHVEAIIEKLSGVKWLAPVVRDNVIAQINERLDGSGYPNGLKDKQLGQLARAAAVVDAIDAVQRHRPDRPAITPVAAGKSMQTRLEQFDEAWVKRYVAHFGPLPIGSLLRFEKGQFGWVVGLDAKKRVNRIRLSPHKLAPDDKLGPPIEGAALAELGRIRDVLIPES
;
A
#
# COMPACT_ATOMS: atom_id res chain seq x y z
N MET A 1 34.29 -23.15 -20.26
CA MET A 1 33.53 -22.78 -21.47
C MET A 1 32.48 -23.85 -21.71
N SER A 2 31.23 -23.68 -21.24
CA SER A 2 30.03 -24.33 -21.83
C SER A 2 28.69 -24.05 -21.11
N GLU A 3 28.60 -23.34 -19.98
CA GLU A 3 27.28 -23.04 -19.36
C GLU A 3 26.85 -21.57 -19.51
N ALA A 4 27.80 -20.62 -19.50
CA ALA A 4 27.50 -19.21 -19.76
C ALA A 4 27.03 -18.92 -21.20
N SER A 5 27.40 -19.78 -22.17
CA SER A 5 26.98 -19.67 -23.57
C SER A 5 25.57 -20.22 -23.82
N GLN A 6 25.03 -21.07 -22.95
CA GLN A 6 23.67 -21.61 -23.08
C GLN A 6 22.60 -20.67 -22.48
N HIS A 7 22.94 -19.87 -21.47
CA HIS A 7 22.03 -18.84 -20.95
C HIS A 7 21.94 -17.58 -21.83
N ALA A 8 22.98 -17.25 -22.60
CA ALA A 8 22.90 -16.19 -23.60
C ALA A 8 22.04 -16.58 -24.83
N GLN A 9 22.10 -17.86 -25.24
CA GLN A 9 21.32 -18.38 -26.37
C GLN A 9 19.82 -18.58 -26.07
N THR A 10 19.41 -18.65 -24.80
CA THR A 10 18.00 -18.81 -24.42
C THR A 10 17.23 -17.48 -24.33
N SER A 11 17.90 -16.32 -24.25
CA SER A 11 17.24 -15.00 -24.26
C SER A 11 17.02 -14.37 -25.64
N GLU A 12 17.74 -14.83 -26.68
CA GLU A 12 17.56 -14.35 -28.06
C GLU A 12 16.30 -14.94 -28.73
N ASN A 13 15.76 -16.05 -28.21
CA ASN A 13 14.60 -16.77 -28.79
C ASN A 13 13.22 -16.14 -28.49
N GLU A 14 13.16 -15.01 -27.78
CA GLU A 14 11.89 -14.33 -27.44
C GLU A 14 11.60 -13.09 -28.29
N PHE A 15 12.55 -12.63 -29.08
CA PHE A 15 12.39 -11.47 -29.96
C PHE A 15 12.32 -11.91 -31.41
N THR A 16 11.30 -11.45 -32.12
CA THR A 16 11.18 -11.65 -33.56
C THR A 16 11.92 -10.51 -34.28
N PRO A 17 12.93 -10.81 -35.12
CA PRO A 17 13.58 -9.79 -35.92
C PRO A 17 12.65 -9.33 -37.04
N ILE A 18 12.58 -8.01 -37.23
CA ILE A 18 11.84 -7.32 -38.27
C ILE A 18 12.84 -6.50 -39.08
N ASN A 19 12.86 -6.72 -40.39
CA ASN A 19 13.82 -6.09 -41.32
C ASN A 19 13.13 -5.49 -42.56
N SER A 20 11.80 -5.55 -42.64
CA SER A 20 11.02 -4.87 -43.68
C SER A 20 11.10 -3.36 -43.47
N LEU A 21 11.48 -2.60 -44.50
CA LEU A 21 11.61 -1.13 -44.43
C LEU A 21 10.31 -0.46 -43.97
N VAL A 22 9.15 -0.94 -44.46
CA VAL A 22 7.83 -0.40 -44.09
C VAL A 22 7.50 -0.68 -42.61
N GLU A 23 7.86 -1.86 -42.11
CA GLU A 23 7.63 -2.21 -40.72
C GLU A 23 8.61 -1.50 -39.78
N LEU A 24 9.88 -1.38 -40.17
CA LEU A 24 10.88 -0.57 -39.47
C LEU A 24 10.40 0.87 -39.35
N ALA A 25 9.92 1.46 -40.44
CA ALA A 25 9.35 2.81 -40.45
C ALA A 25 8.25 2.95 -39.39
N THR A 26 7.30 2.01 -39.38
CA THR A 26 6.18 1.97 -38.42
C THR A 26 6.64 1.89 -36.96
N TYR A 27 7.63 1.06 -36.65
CA TYR A 27 8.10 0.90 -35.27
C TYR A 27 8.87 2.12 -34.76
N TYR A 28 9.72 2.72 -35.59
CA TYR A 28 10.46 3.93 -35.20
C TYR A 28 9.55 5.17 -35.17
N ASP A 29 8.50 5.24 -36.00
CA ASP A 29 7.48 6.28 -35.90
C ASP A 29 6.77 6.20 -34.54
N ALA A 30 6.43 4.98 -34.08
CA ALA A 30 5.89 4.79 -32.73
C ALA A 30 6.88 5.20 -31.62
N LEU A 31 8.21 5.02 -31.83
CA LEU A 31 9.26 5.45 -30.89
C LEU A 31 9.54 6.97 -30.93
N SER A 32 9.09 7.69 -31.95
CA SER A 32 9.21 9.16 -32.06
C SER A 32 8.32 9.91 -31.08
N GLN A 33 7.30 9.24 -30.52
CA GLN A 33 6.42 9.81 -29.53
C GLN A 33 7.20 10.19 -28.24
N PRO A 34 6.97 11.38 -27.67
CA PRO A 34 7.71 11.84 -26.48
C PRO A 34 7.63 10.85 -25.31
N GLY A 35 8.78 10.48 -24.75
CA GLY A 35 8.88 9.62 -23.57
C GLY A 35 8.70 8.12 -23.84
N VAL A 36 8.58 7.70 -25.11
CA VAL A 36 8.46 6.28 -25.48
C VAL A 36 9.83 5.62 -25.65
N ALA A 37 10.80 6.32 -26.25
CA ALA A 37 12.11 5.78 -26.54
C ALA A 37 13.11 5.93 -25.37
N VAL A 38 13.89 4.88 -25.17
CA VAL A 38 14.98 4.80 -24.19
C VAL A 38 16.26 4.42 -24.92
N LEU A 39 17.32 5.20 -24.68
CA LEU A 39 18.68 4.93 -25.14
C LEU A 39 19.46 4.25 -24.01
N THR A 40 19.96 3.05 -24.27
CA THR A 40 20.82 2.31 -23.33
C THR A 40 22.24 2.24 -23.89
N LEU A 41 23.20 2.83 -23.19
CA LEU A 41 24.62 2.76 -23.57
C LEU A 41 25.18 1.36 -23.32
N LEU A 42 25.91 0.81 -24.29
CA LEU A 42 26.57 -0.49 -24.16
C LEU A 42 27.94 -0.31 -23.50
N GLY A 43 28.16 -0.92 -22.33
CA GLY A 43 29.42 -0.81 -21.58
C GLY A 43 29.37 -1.42 -20.17
N PRO A 44 30.41 -1.19 -19.34
CA PRO A 44 30.54 -1.82 -18.01
C PRO A 44 29.46 -1.41 -16.99
N ALA A 45 28.74 -0.32 -17.26
CA ALA A 45 27.61 0.16 -16.47
C ALA A 45 26.49 0.58 -17.45
N GLU A 46 25.68 -0.39 -17.88
CA GLU A 46 24.50 -0.11 -18.69
C GLU A 46 23.50 0.71 -17.88
N LYS A 47 23.07 1.84 -18.45
CA LYS A 47 22.07 2.73 -17.85
C LYS A 47 21.12 3.20 -18.93
N ASP A 48 19.85 3.25 -18.59
CA ASP A 48 18.77 3.69 -19.45
C ASP A 48 18.60 5.21 -19.36
N HIS A 49 18.55 5.86 -20.52
CA HIS A 49 18.39 7.30 -20.66
C HIS A 49 17.18 7.62 -21.55
N PRO A 50 16.15 8.32 -21.04
CA PRO A 50 15.01 8.70 -21.86
C PRO A 50 15.47 9.67 -22.96
N VAL A 51 15.09 9.38 -24.19
CA VAL A 51 15.46 10.16 -25.38
C VAL A 51 14.22 10.47 -26.21
N VAL A 52 14.29 11.53 -27.00
CA VAL A 52 13.25 11.83 -28.00
C VAL A 52 13.83 11.59 -29.38
N LEU A 53 13.21 10.72 -30.16
CA LEU A 53 13.47 10.60 -31.58
C LEU A 53 12.65 11.71 -32.28
N VAL A 54 13.35 12.66 -32.89
CA VAL A 54 12.81 13.92 -33.43
C VAL A 54 12.33 13.76 -34.86
N GLU A 55 13.11 13.05 -35.67
CA GLU A 55 12.83 12.89 -37.09
C GLU A 55 13.39 11.56 -37.57
N GLN A 56 12.71 11.02 -38.56
CA GLN A 56 13.01 9.76 -39.19
C GLN A 56 12.91 9.97 -40.70
N LEU A 57 14.04 9.84 -41.40
CA LEU A 57 14.07 9.88 -42.86
C LEU A 57 14.44 8.49 -43.37
N GLU A 58 13.50 7.83 -44.06
CA GLU A 58 13.72 6.48 -44.60
C GLU A 58 15.02 6.41 -45.41
N GLU A 59 15.83 5.39 -45.11
CA GLU A 59 17.14 5.10 -45.73
C GLU A 59 18.29 6.10 -45.46
N ASP A 60 18.07 7.18 -44.68
CA ASP A 60 19.12 8.18 -44.45
C ASP A 60 19.60 8.20 -43.00
N TYR A 61 18.76 8.66 -42.06
CA TYR A 61 19.14 8.80 -40.65
C TYR A 61 17.95 8.81 -39.68
N LEU A 62 18.28 8.51 -38.41
CA LEU A 62 17.46 8.82 -37.25
C LEU A 62 18.04 10.04 -36.52
N LEU A 63 17.19 11.02 -36.20
CA LEU A 63 17.60 12.24 -35.49
C LEU A 63 17.09 12.22 -34.04
N PHE A 64 18.00 12.27 -33.07
CA PHE A 64 17.68 12.26 -31.64
C PHE A 64 17.88 13.63 -31.00
N ASP A 65 17.03 13.97 -30.03
CA ASP A 65 17.25 15.06 -29.10
C ASP A 65 17.80 14.52 -27.77
N LEU A 66 19.06 14.84 -27.50
CA LEU A 66 19.80 14.43 -26.29
C LEU A 66 19.90 15.57 -25.26
N THR A 67 19.13 16.65 -25.40
CA THR A 67 19.25 17.85 -24.57
C THR A 67 19.03 17.58 -23.09
N ALA A 68 18.11 16.66 -22.76
CA ALA A 68 17.82 16.25 -21.39
C ALA A 68 18.86 15.27 -20.79
N ILE A 69 19.70 14.67 -21.63
CA ILE A 69 20.65 13.60 -21.28
C ILE A 69 22.05 13.90 -21.84
N ARG A 70 22.52 15.15 -21.70
CA ARG A 70 23.81 15.60 -22.25
C ARG A 70 25.01 14.78 -21.76
N ASP A 71 24.88 14.11 -20.61
CA ASP A 71 25.86 13.21 -20.03
C ASP A 71 26.13 11.95 -20.88
N VAL A 72 25.22 11.55 -21.77
CA VAL A 72 25.45 10.43 -22.70
C VAL A 72 26.27 10.82 -23.93
N ALA A 73 26.41 12.11 -24.25
CA ALA A 73 27.10 12.53 -25.46
C ALA A 73 28.62 12.26 -25.44
N PRO A 74 29.37 12.48 -24.33
CA PRO A 74 30.79 12.17 -24.27
C PRO A 74 31.15 10.69 -24.59
N PRO A 75 30.48 9.66 -24.02
CA PRO A 75 30.78 8.28 -24.40
C PRO A 75 30.40 7.96 -25.85
N LEU A 76 29.29 8.48 -26.37
CA LEU A 76 28.90 8.28 -27.76
C LEU A 76 29.89 8.91 -28.76
N ARG A 77 30.40 10.12 -28.47
CA ARG A 77 31.45 10.77 -29.28
C ARG A 77 32.76 9.99 -29.34
N ARG A 78 33.02 9.12 -28.36
CA ARG A 78 34.19 8.23 -28.33
C ARG A 78 33.95 6.91 -29.08
N GLY A 79 32.87 6.81 -29.85
CA GLY A 79 32.48 5.59 -30.57
C GLY A 79 31.72 4.58 -29.71
N GLY A 80 31.15 5.01 -28.58
CA GLY A 80 30.26 4.18 -27.78
C GLY A 80 29.03 3.79 -28.58
N LYS A 81 28.64 2.51 -28.50
CA LYS A 81 27.40 2.02 -29.10
C LYS A 81 26.25 2.12 -28.12
N PHE A 82 25.04 2.22 -28.64
CA PHE A 82 23.82 2.22 -27.84
C PHE A 82 22.77 1.34 -28.47
N ILE A 83 21.75 1.04 -27.70
CA ILE A 83 20.54 0.39 -28.18
C ILE A 83 19.38 1.33 -27.93
N LEU A 84 18.50 1.44 -28.91
CA LEU A 84 17.21 2.08 -28.74
C LEU A 84 16.18 1.03 -28.35
N SER A 85 15.38 1.30 -27.33
CA SER A 85 14.28 0.44 -26.93
C SER A 85 13.06 1.23 -26.53
N GLY A 86 11.88 0.61 -26.60
CA GLY A 86 10.64 1.25 -26.18
C GLY A 86 9.44 0.32 -26.34
N PHE A 87 8.33 0.68 -25.71
CA PHE A 87 7.08 -0.05 -25.85
C PHE A 87 6.25 0.56 -26.98
N THR A 88 5.95 -0.25 -27.99
CA THR A 88 5.04 0.12 -29.09
C THR A 88 3.76 -0.73 -28.99
N PRO A 89 2.70 -0.42 -29.76
CA PRO A 89 1.50 -1.28 -29.82
C PRO A 89 1.82 -2.74 -30.19
N GLY A 90 2.90 -2.99 -30.94
CA GLY A 90 3.35 -4.33 -31.32
C GLY A 90 4.17 -5.08 -30.26
N GLY A 91 4.53 -4.45 -29.14
CA GLY A 91 5.28 -5.08 -28.04
C GLY A 91 6.49 -4.28 -27.58
N LEU A 92 7.38 -4.93 -26.82
CA LEU A 92 8.67 -4.35 -26.48
C LEU A 92 9.56 -4.42 -27.70
N VAL A 93 10.09 -3.28 -28.12
CA VAL A 93 10.91 -3.16 -29.32
C VAL A 93 12.33 -2.78 -28.92
N ARG A 94 13.32 -3.33 -29.61
CA ARG A 94 14.75 -3.10 -29.37
C ARG A 94 15.51 -3.03 -30.70
N SER A 95 16.31 -2.01 -30.92
CA SER A 95 17.20 -1.92 -32.07
C SER A 95 18.39 -2.87 -31.92
N ASN A 96 19.07 -3.14 -33.04
CA ASN A 96 20.46 -3.58 -32.99
C ASN A 96 21.37 -2.46 -32.41
N PRO A 97 22.61 -2.77 -31.97
CA PRO A 97 23.55 -1.76 -31.52
C PRO A 97 23.83 -0.69 -32.59
N MET A 98 23.51 0.55 -32.27
CA MET A 98 23.65 1.73 -33.12
C MET A 98 24.85 2.60 -32.71
N SER A 99 25.28 3.48 -33.60
CA SER A 99 26.31 4.49 -33.37
C SER A 99 25.82 5.86 -33.85
N ILE A 100 26.29 6.93 -33.22
CA ILE A 100 26.02 8.29 -33.69
C ILE A 100 27.05 8.66 -34.77
N ARG A 101 26.57 9.09 -35.94
CA ARG A 101 27.38 9.64 -37.03
C ARG A 101 27.86 11.04 -36.70
N GLU A 102 26.94 11.91 -36.31
CA GLU A 102 27.19 13.34 -36.14
C GLU A 102 26.39 13.91 -34.98
N PHE A 103 26.94 14.92 -34.32
CA PHE A 103 26.22 15.74 -33.35
C PHE A 103 26.17 17.18 -33.84
N THR A 104 25.00 17.79 -33.76
CA THR A 104 24.83 19.22 -34.00
C THR A 104 24.23 19.90 -32.78
N THR A 105 24.37 21.22 -32.69
CA THR A 105 23.72 22.02 -31.66
C THR A 105 23.04 23.21 -32.31
N VAL A 106 21.71 23.24 -32.22
CA VAL A 106 20.85 24.27 -32.80
C VAL A 106 19.94 24.78 -31.70
N ASP A 107 19.89 26.10 -31.48
CA ASP A 107 19.04 26.74 -30.47
C ASP A 107 19.09 26.10 -29.07
N SER A 108 20.31 25.80 -28.59
CA SER A 108 20.56 25.12 -27.31
C SER A 108 20.05 23.68 -27.21
N ARG A 109 19.57 23.08 -28.30
CA ARG A 109 19.25 21.65 -28.38
C ARG A 109 20.47 20.87 -28.84
N LEU A 110 20.79 19.78 -28.14
CA LEU A 110 21.84 18.86 -28.53
C LEU A 110 21.21 17.74 -29.38
N LEU A 111 21.43 17.79 -30.69
CA LEU A 111 20.88 16.83 -31.63
C LEU A 111 21.95 15.83 -32.09
N ALA A 112 21.55 14.60 -32.36
CA ALA A 112 22.46 13.53 -32.78
C ALA A 112 21.85 12.72 -33.93
N TYR A 113 22.64 12.50 -34.99
CA TYR A 113 22.27 11.72 -36.16
C TYR A 113 22.84 10.30 -36.04
N ALA A 114 22.01 9.27 -36.18
CA ALA A 114 22.44 7.89 -36.32
C ALA A 114 22.07 7.34 -37.69
N ASP A 115 22.80 6.33 -38.16
CA ASP A 115 22.42 5.55 -39.33
C ASP A 115 20.99 5.01 -39.22
N TRP A 116 20.31 4.88 -40.37
CA TRP A 116 19.09 4.10 -40.42
C TRP A 116 19.36 2.64 -40.04
N PRO A 117 18.61 2.06 -39.09
CA PRO A 117 18.81 0.70 -38.63
C PRO A 117 18.29 -0.33 -39.65
N THR A 118 19.04 -1.41 -39.83
CA THR A 118 18.71 -2.49 -40.78
C THR A 118 17.72 -3.51 -40.22
N GLU A 119 17.57 -3.57 -38.90
CA GLU A 119 16.62 -4.46 -38.24
C GLU A 119 16.15 -3.88 -36.91
N ILE A 120 15.03 -4.41 -36.43
CA ILE A 120 14.52 -4.16 -35.09
C ILE A 120 13.94 -5.46 -34.53
N HIS A 121 14.14 -5.69 -33.24
CA HIS A 121 13.71 -6.89 -32.54
C HIS A 121 12.44 -6.58 -31.76
N VAL A 122 11.37 -7.35 -32.01
CA VAL A 122 10.06 -7.16 -31.36
C VAL A 122 9.74 -8.36 -30.47
N LYS A 123 9.51 -8.11 -29.19
CA LYS A 123 9.01 -9.10 -28.24
C LYS A 123 7.57 -8.79 -27.89
N GLN A 124 6.65 -9.59 -28.45
CA GLN A 124 5.25 -9.62 -28.01
C GLN A 124 5.17 -10.35 -26.66
N ARG A 125 5.08 -9.58 -25.57
CA ARG A 125 4.94 -10.13 -24.21
C ARG A 125 3.52 -10.63 -23.89
N ARG A 126 2.52 -10.35 -24.74
CA ARG A 126 1.10 -10.56 -24.43
C ARG A 126 0.40 -11.25 -25.61
N ALA A 127 -0.32 -12.33 -25.31
CA ALA A 127 -1.08 -13.11 -26.29
C ALA A 127 -2.43 -12.47 -26.69
N SER A 128 -2.88 -11.43 -25.97
CA SER A 128 -4.15 -10.74 -26.24
C SER A 128 -3.99 -9.22 -26.12
N PHE A 129 -4.74 -8.50 -26.97
CA PHE A 129 -4.84 -7.04 -26.93
C PHE A 129 -5.51 -6.57 -25.62
N ARG A 130 -5.08 -5.41 -25.11
CA ARG A 130 -5.62 -4.77 -23.90
C ARG A 130 -6.13 -3.38 -24.20
N ALA A 131 -7.44 -3.19 -24.12
CA ALA A 131 -8.07 -1.89 -24.25
C ALA A 131 -7.88 -1.09 -22.95
N SER A 132 -7.28 0.10 -23.06
CA SER A 132 -7.01 0.98 -21.92
C SER A 132 -8.11 2.03 -21.76
N LEU A 133 -8.58 2.23 -20.52
CA LEU A 133 -9.58 3.25 -20.21
C LEU A 133 -8.91 4.62 -20.11
N ARG A 134 -9.46 5.63 -20.81
CA ARG A 134 -8.99 7.02 -20.77
C ARG A 134 -9.68 7.83 -19.68
N ILE A 135 -9.17 9.03 -19.41
CA ILE A 135 -9.80 9.99 -18.50
C ILE A 135 -11.25 10.24 -18.95
N GLY A 136 -12.21 10.09 -18.03
CA GLY A 136 -13.64 10.23 -18.30
C GLY A 136 -14.36 8.89 -18.45
N MET A 137 -13.64 7.81 -18.79
CA MET A 137 -14.19 6.45 -18.80
C MET A 137 -14.09 5.86 -17.39
N ASN A 138 -15.24 5.56 -16.78
CA ASN A 138 -15.29 5.00 -15.42
C ASN A 138 -15.95 3.61 -15.47
N VAL A 139 -15.20 2.57 -15.11
CA VAL A 139 -15.73 1.23 -14.91
C VAL A 139 -15.27 0.78 -13.52
N GLY A 140 -16.23 0.45 -12.67
CA GLY A 140 -15.95 -0.02 -11.31
C GLY A 140 -15.50 -1.48 -11.32
N VAL A 141 -14.67 -1.84 -10.34
CA VAL A 141 -14.29 -3.23 -10.07
C VAL A 141 -14.61 -3.52 -8.62
N HIS A 142 -15.45 -4.51 -8.36
CA HIS A 142 -15.70 -5.03 -7.01
C HIS A 142 -15.01 -6.38 -6.87
N VAL A 143 -14.24 -6.54 -5.80
CA VAL A 143 -13.62 -7.81 -5.42
C VAL A 143 -14.33 -8.30 -4.18
N ARG A 144 -15.05 -9.42 -4.28
CA ARG A 144 -15.73 -10.03 -3.14
C ARG A 144 -14.93 -11.23 -2.66
N THR A 145 -14.57 -11.22 -1.38
CA THR A 145 -13.91 -12.36 -0.74
C THR A 145 -14.36 -12.52 0.70
N LYS A 146 -14.06 -13.67 1.31
CA LYS A 146 -14.19 -13.83 2.75
C LYS A 146 -13.10 -13.00 3.42
N ASP A 147 -13.48 -12.21 4.41
CA ASP A 147 -12.55 -11.43 5.21
C ASP A 147 -11.48 -12.35 5.79
N ASN A 148 -10.24 -11.89 5.69
CA ASN A 148 -9.18 -12.51 6.42
C ASN A 148 -9.50 -12.40 7.93
N ASP A 149 -9.88 -11.26 8.48
CA ASP A 149 -10.00 -11.10 9.93
C ASP A 149 -11.30 -11.66 10.56
N LYS A 150 -12.39 -11.82 9.80
CA LYS A 150 -13.70 -12.32 10.26
C LYS A 150 -14.28 -13.32 9.23
N ASP A 151 -15.19 -14.21 9.59
CA ASP A 151 -15.91 -15.04 8.59
C ASP A 151 -17.06 -14.24 7.91
N GLU A 152 -16.81 -12.98 7.57
CA GLU A 152 -17.75 -12.07 6.91
C GLU A 152 -17.31 -11.82 5.46
N LEU A 153 -18.22 -11.51 4.55
CA LEU A 153 -17.87 -11.09 3.20
C LEU A 153 -17.34 -9.64 3.25
N VAL A 154 -16.14 -9.43 2.71
CA VAL A 154 -15.57 -8.09 2.50
C VAL A 154 -15.52 -7.81 1.00
N GLU A 155 -15.93 -6.59 0.67
CA GLU A 155 -15.93 -6.07 -0.69
C GLU A 155 -14.90 -4.95 -0.81
N LEU A 156 -13.99 -5.10 -1.76
CA LEU A 156 -13.03 -4.07 -2.12
C LEU A 156 -13.46 -3.45 -3.45
N GLN A 157 -13.62 -2.12 -3.46
CA GLN A 157 -14.02 -1.37 -4.65
C GLN A 157 -12.82 -0.64 -5.26
N GLY A 158 -12.67 -0.74 -6.57
CA GLY A 158 -11.62 -0.08 -7.33
C GLY A 158 -12.09 0.36 -8.72
N ASP A 159 -11.13 0.82 -9.52
CA ASP A 159 -11.35 1.33 -10.86
C ASP A 159 -10.60 0.47 -11.89
N LEU A 160 -11.28 0.07 -12.96
CA LEU A 160 -10.68 -0.61 -14.10
C LEU A 160 -9.77 0.36 -14.86
N LYS A 161 -8.57 -0.09 -15.24
CA LYS A 161 -7.59 0.67 -16.04
C LYS A 161 -7.36 0.07 -17.41
N ASP A 162 -7.33 -1.26 -17.51
CA ASP A 162 -7.32 -1.96 -18.78
C ASP A 162 -8.13 -3.25 -18.72
N LEU A 163 -8.59 -3.72 -19.89
CA LEU A 163 -9.30 -4.99 -20.06
C LEU A 163 -8.80 -5.73 -21.30
N SER A 164 -8.70 -7.05 -21.19
CA SER A 164 -8.44 -8.00 -22.28
C SER A 164 -9.34 -9.22 -22.16
N ALA A 165 -9.37 -10.05 -23.20
CA ALA A 165 -10.03 -11.36 -23.19
C ALA A 165 -9.59 -12.27 -22.02
N THR A 166 -8.37 -12.09 -21.50
CA THR A 166 -7.75 -12.99 -20.51
C THR A 166 -7.57 -12.38 -19.12
N GLY A 167 -7.95 -11.11 -18.92
CA GLY A 167 -7.70 -10.43 -17.65
C GLY A 167 -7.84 -8.92 -17.72
N CYS A 168 -7.59 -8.27 -16.58
CA CYS A 168 -7.68 -6.81 -16.45
C CYS A 168 -6.61 -6.24 -15.52
N LEU A 169 -6.51 -4.92 -15.50
CA LEU A 169 -5.78 -4.14 -14.50
C LEU A 169 -6.78 -3.25 -13.76
N ALA A 170 -6.78 -3.32 -12.43
CA ALA A 170 -7.60 -2.45 -11.58
C ALA A 170 -6.74 -1.70 -10.56
N GLU A 171 -7.16 -0.49 -10.17
CA GLU A 171 -6.55 0.27 -9.07
C GLU A 171 -7.51 0.35 -7.88
N PHE A 172 -6.98 0.14 -6.68
CA PHE A 172 -7.70 0.25 -5.41
C PHE A 172 -7.02 1.26 -4.51
N PHE A 173 -7.80 2.00 -3.71
CA PHE A 173 -7.21 2.86 -2.69
C PHE A 173 -6.64 2.02 -1.55
N MET A 174 -5.41 2.33 -1.14
CA MET A 174 -4.73 1.56 -0.11
C MET A 174 -5.45 1.61 1.26
N GLN A 175 -6.24 2.66 1.49
CA GLN A 175 -6.97 2.91 2.74
C GLN A 175 -8.23 2.03 2.89
N ASP A 176 -8.54 1.22 1.88
CA ASP A 176 -9.74 0.39 1.83
C ASP A 176 -9.52 -0.97 2.51
N GLY A 177 -8.38 -1.15 3.18
CA GLY A 177 -8.04 -2.40 3.85
C GLY A 177 -7.60 -3.49 2.88
N VAL A 178 -6.82 -3.13 1.85
CA VAL A 178 -6.42 -4.04 0.74
C VAL A 178 -5.77 -5.35 1.22
N SER A 179 -5.08 -5.33 2.36
CA SER A 179 -4.43 -6.51 2.96
C SER A 179 -5.42 -7.55 3.51
N ARG A 180 -6.67 -7.16 3.76
CA ARG A 180 -7.75 -8.06 4.19
C ARG A 180 -8.33 -8.89 3.05
N VAL A 181 -8.15 -8.43 1.81
CA VAL A 181 -8.77 -9.00 0.60
C VAL A 181 -7.75 -9.67 -0.32
N LEU A 182 -6.55 -9.10 -0.43
CA LEU A 182 -5.47 -9.58 -1.31
C LEU A 182 -4.31 -10.15 -0.46
N PRO A 183 -3.55 -11.15 -0.92
CA PRO A 183 -3.45 -11.71 -2.28
C PRO A 183 -3.93 -13.16 -2.45
N ASP A 184 -4.53 -13.77 -1.42
CA ASP A 184 -4.78 -15.22 -1.38
C ASP A 184 -6.24 -15.57 -1.68
N ILE A 185 -6.43 -16.52 -2.62
CA ILE A 185 -7.67 -17.11 -3.17
C ILE A 185 -8.05 -16.60 -4.57
N ALA A 186 -8.57 -17.50 -5.42
CA ALA A 186 -9.28 -17.15 -6.65
C ALA A 186 -10.49 -16.28 -6.29
N THR A 187 -10.39 -14.99 -6.57
CA THR A 187 -11.40 -14.00 -6.23
C THR A 187 -12.50 -13.96 -7.27
N GLU A 188 -13.74 -13.80 -6.83
CA GLU A 188 -14.82 -13.37 -7.72
C GLU A 188 -14.72 -11.85 -7.86
N ILE A 189 -14.51 -11.39 -9.09
CA ILE A 189 -14.50 -9.99 -9.42
C ILE A 189 -15.74 -9.66 -10.25
N GLU A 190 -16.34 -8.51 -9.97
CA GLU A 190 -17.45 -7.94 -10.73
C GLU A 190 -16.97 -6.64 -11.39
N LEU A 191 -17.05 -6.58 -12.72
CA LEU A 191 -16.89 -5.35 -13.48
C LEU A 191 -18.24 -4.67 -13.58
N TYR A 192 -18.33 -3.38 -13.23
CA TYR A 192 -19.59 -2.64 -13.24
C TYR A 192 -19.47 -1.39 -14.13
N PHE A 193 -20.33 -1.30 -15.16
CA PHE A 193 -20.32 -0.25 -16.18
C PHE A 193 -21.37 0.84 -15.89
N PRO A 194 -21.17 2.09 -16.38
CA PRO A 194 -22.08 3.23 -16.17
C PRO A 194 -23.55 3.04 -16.54
N ASN A 195 -23.82 2.16 -17.50
CA ASN A 195 -25.18 1.85 -17.95
C ASN A 195 -25.90 0.80 -17.08
N GLY A 196 -25.26 0.36 -15.99
CA GLY A 196 -25.74 -0.68 -15.08
C GLY A 196 -25.43 -2.11 -15.54
N THR A 197 -24.68 -2.30 -16.63
CA THR A 197 -24.18 -3.64 -17.00
C THR A 197 -23.15 -4.10 -15.97
N SER A 198 -23.30 -5.32 -15.46
CA SER A 198 -22.29 -5.98 -14.65
C SER A 198 -21.77 -7.26 -15.32
N PHE A 199 -20.55 -7.65 -14.99
CA PHE A 199 -19.91 -8.86 -15.47
C PHE A 199 -19.09 -9.51 -14.35
N GLU A 200 -19.50 -10.70 -13.93
CA GLU A 200 -18.84 -11.47 -12.88
C GLU A 200 -17.93 -12.55 -13.47
N VAL A 201 -16.70 -12.65 -12.94
CA VAL A 201 -15.73 -13.66 -13.36
C VAL A 201 -14.81 -14.05 -12.21
N LYS A 202 -14.39 -15.32 -12.19
CA LYS A 202 -13.32 -15.76 -11.29
C LYS A 202 -11.98 -15.30 -11.83
N ALA A 203 -11.11 -14.81 -10.96
CA ALA A 203 -9.81 -14.34 -11.34
C ALA A 203 -8.78 -14.60 -10.24
N LYS A 204 -7.51 -14.77 -10.65
CA LYS A 204 -6.37 -14.79 -9.74
C LYS A 204 -5.53 -13.52 -9.89
N VAL A 205 -4.89 -13.11 -8.80
CA VAL A 205 -3.92 -12.01 -8.81
C VAL A 205 -2.64 -12.47 -9.49
N ARG A 206 -2.20 -11.75 -10.52
CA ARG A 206 -0.96 -12.05 -11.28
C ARG A 206 0.22 -11.16 -10.88
N HIS A 207 -0.03 -9.88 -10.64
CA HIS A 207 1.01 -8.95 -10.19
C HIS A 207 0.38 -7.77 -9.43
N LEU A 208 1.16 -7.17 -8.53
CA LEU A 208 0.77 -6.03 -7.71
C LEU A 208 1.81 -4.93 -7.86
N LYS A 209 1.37 -3.68 -7.92
CA LYS A 209 2.25 -2.51 -7.93
C LYS A 209 1.66 -1.42 -7.06
N THR A 210 2.46 -0.88 -6.16
CA THR A 210 2.07 0.24 -5.30
C THR A 210 2.48 1.56 -5.95
N ASP A 211 1.58 2.54 -5.87
CA ASP A 211 1.88 3.95 -6.14
C ASP A 211 1.60 4.73 -4.85
N ASN A 212 2.67 5.04 -4.12
CA ASN A 212 2.58 5.68 -2.81
C ASN A 212 2.15 7.15 -2.90
N ASP A 213 2.42 7.82 -4.02
CA ASP A 213 2.06 9.23 -4.19
C ASP A 213 0.56 9.36 -4.43
N ARG A 214 0.01 8.47 -5.27
CA ARG A 214 -1.44 8.38 -5.53
C ARG A 214 -2.19 7.59 -4.44
N GLN A 215 -1.49 6.91 -3.53
CA GLN A 215 -2.05 6.05 -2.48
C GLN A 215 -2.94 4.92 -3.06
N VAL A 216 -2.50 4.33 -4.17
CA VAL A 216 -3.22 3.26 -4.87
C VAL A 216 -2.38 2.00 -5.02
N LEU A 217 -3.07 0.86 -4.99
CA LEU A 217 -2.56 -0.46 -5.32
C LEU A 217 -3.13 -0.87 -6.68
N ALA A 218 -2.26 -1.00 -7.68
CA ALA A 218 -2.61 -1.54 -8.99
C ALA A 218 -2.47 -3.08 -8.96
N VAL A 219 -3.53 -3.77 -9.37
CA VAL A 219 -3.67 -5.22 -9.32
C VAL A 219 -3.96 -5.74 -10.72
N GLY A 220 -3.08 -6.57 -11.25
CA GLY A 220 -3.32 -7.31 -12.48
C GLY A 220 -4.03 -8.62 -12.18
N PHE A 221 -5.23 -8.80 -12.74
CA PHE A 221 -6.01 -10.03 -12.62
C PHE A 221 -5.93 -10.85 -13.91
N GLU A 222 -5.82 -12.17 -13.76
CA GLU A 222 -5.97 -13.16 -14.83
C GLU A 222 -7.28 -13.91 -14.62
N PHE A 223 -8.13 -13.94 -15.65
CA PHE A 223 -9.44 -14.60 -15.57
C PHE A 223 -9.32 -16.12 -15.63
N GLU A 224 -10.15 -16.81 -14.87
CA GLU A 224 -10.18 -18.26 -14.74
C GLU A 224 -11.58 -18.80 -15.05
N ASN A 225 -11.64 -19.99 -15.66
CA ASN A 225 -12.89 -20.71 -15.98
C ASN A 225 -13.89 -19.88 -16.80
N VAL A 226 -13.41 -19.04 -17.72
CA VAL A 226 -14.24 -18.21 -18.60
C VAL A 226 -14.99 -19.12 -19.59
N SER A 227 -16.31 -19.07 -19.56
CA SER A 227 -17.16 -19.79 -20.52
C SER A 227 -17.18 -19.12 -21.90
N GLN A 228 -17.50 -19.86 -22.96
CA GLN A 228 -17.63 -19.33 -24.33
C GLN A 228 -18.60 -18.12 -24.45
N PRO A 229 -19.76 -18.07 -23.75
CA PRO A 229 -20.57 -16.86 -23.69
C PRO A 229 -19.86 -15.67 -23.03
N GLN A 230 -19.21 -15.88 -21.89
CA GLN A 230 -18.47 -14.82 -21.19
C GLN A 230 -17.29 -14.30 -22.02
N GLU A 231 -16.60 -15.18 -22.75
CA GLU A 231 -15.52 -14.78 -23.66
C GLU A 231 -16.03 -13.80 -24.73
N ARG A 232 -17.21 -14.06 -25.31
CA ARG A 232 -17.85 -13.17 -26.27
C ARG A 232 -18.26 -11.83 -25.66
N GLU A 233 -18.76 -11.84 -24.43
CA GLU A 233 -19.09 -10.60 -23.70
C GLU A 233 -17.84 -9.76 -23.43
N ILE A 234 -16.77 -10.37 -22.91
CA ILE A 234 -15.49 -9.69 -22.66
C ILE A 234 -14.95 -9.08 -23.97
N TRP A 235 -14.96 -9.82 -25.07
CA TRP A 235 -14.56 -9.29 -26.38
C TRP A 235 -15.40 -8.09 -26.81
N GLY A 236 -16.71 -8.13 -26.57
CA GLY A 236 -17.61 -7.01 -26.79
C GLY A 236 -17.21 -5.78 -25.97
N TYR A 237 -16.91 -5.97 -24.68
CA TYR A 237 -16.47 -4.88 -23.80
C TYR A 237 -15.11 -4.31 -24.22
N VAL A 238 -14.12 -5.15 -24.53
CA VAL A 238 -12.79 -4.71 -24.98
C VAL A 238 -12.90 -3.84 -26.23
N ARG A 239 -13.68 -4.30 -27.23
CA ARG A 239 -13.90 -3.55 -28.47
C ARG A 239 -14.58 -2.21 -28.22
N GLU A 240 -15.54 -2.18 -27.32
CA GLU A 240 -16.30 -0.97 -27.01
C GLU A 240 -15.48 0.05 -26.20
N ILE A 241 -14.62 -0.43 -25.28
CA ILE A 241 -13.62 0.40 -24.59
C ILE A 241 -12.67 1.02 -25.61
N GLU A 242 -12.13 0.24 -26.54
CA GLU A 242 -11.22 0.74 -27.59
C GLU A 242 -11.90 1.79 -28.48
N ARG A 243 -13.14 1.53 -28.88
CA ARG A 243 -13.96 2.45 -29.68
C ARG A 243 -14.16 3.77 -28.95
N GLU A 244 -14.56 3.73 -27.69
CA GLU A 244 -14.84 4.92 -26.87
C GLU A 244 -13.55 5.70 -26.54
N ALA A 245 -12.45 4.99 -26.27
CA ALA A 245 -11.14 5.61 -26.08
C ALA A 245 -10.65 6.35 -27.34
N SER A 246 -10.92 5.79 -28.52
CA SER A 246 -10.59 6.41 -29.82
C SER A 246 -11.45 7.64 -30.09
N ARG A 247 -12.75 7.59 -29.78
CA ARG A 247 -13.69 8.73 -29.87
C ARG A 247 -13.24 9.90 -29.00
N SER A 248 -12.87 9.60 -27.75
CA SER A 248 -12.44 10.60 -26.76
C SER A 248 -11.08 11.25 -27.09
N ALA A 249 -10.30 10.67 -27.99
CA ALA A 249 -8.99 11.18 -28.41
C ALA A 249 -9.06 12.34 -29.43
N GLY A 250 -10.26 12.74 -29.88
CA GLY A 250 -10.43 13.85 -30.82
C GLY A 250 -10.11 13.51 -32.28
N ASN A 251 -9.97 12.21 -32.62
CA ASN A 251 -9.72 11.73 -33.98
C ASN A 251 -10.99 11.79 -34.85
N GLY A 252 -11.62 12.96 -35.02
CA GLY A 252 -12.62 13.25 -36.07
C GLY A 252 -13.81 12.30 -36.20
N ASP A 253 -14.07 11.44 -35.22
CA ASP A 253 -15.00 10.32 -35.37
C ASP A 253 -16.42 10.77 -35.00
N SER A 254 -17.31 10.88 -35.98
CA SER A 254 -18.71 11.28 -35.82
C SER A 254 -19.58 10.19 -35.16
N ARG A 255 -18.97 9.25 -34.43
CA ARG A 255 -19.66 8.10 -33.83
C ARG A 255 -20.36 8.50 -32.54
N SER A 256 -21.53 7.92 -32.32
CA SER A 256 -22.30 8.11 -31.09
C SER A 256 -21.55 7.53 -29.88
N GLU A 257 -21.81 8.15 -28.72
CA GLU A 257 -21.35 7.66 -27.42
C GLU A 257 -21.76 6.19 -27.21
N SER A 258 -20.86 5.42 -26.60
CA SER A 258 -21.12 4.04 -26.20
C SER A 258 -22.29 3.90 -25.25
N GLU A 259 -23.18 2.94 -25.55
CA GLU A 259 -24.23 2.52 -24.62
C GLU A 259 -23.68 1.96 -23.30
N LEU A 260 -22.44 1.45 -23.26
CA LEU A 260 -21.80 1.00 -22.01
C LEU A 260 -21.43 2.16 -21.08
N PHE A 261 -21.05 3.29 -21.68
CA PHE A 261 -20.54 4.45 -20.94
C PHE A 261 -21.60 5.53 -20.69
N ARG A 262 -22.82 5.35 -21.20
CA ARG A 262 -23.97 6.20 -20.84
C ARG A 262 -24.39 5.97 -19.40
N VAL A 263 -24.39 7.04 -18.62
CA VAL A 263 -24.85 7.03 -17.23
C VAL A 263 -26.38 6.88 -17.22
N ARG A 264 -26.88 5.80 -16.61
CA ARG A 264 -28.33 5.59 -16.42
C ARG A 264 -28.92 6.36 -15.24
N ASP A 265 -28.15 6.54 -14.17
CA ASP A 265 -28.57 7.23 -12.95
C ASP A 265 -27.39 8.06 -12.39
N GLU A 266 -27.63 9.32 -12.03
CA GLU A 266 -26.60 10.17 -11.40
C GLU A 266 -26.19 9.62 -10.01
N ASN A 267 -27.05 8.83 -9.35
CA ASN A 267 -26.67 8.11 -8.12
C ASN A 267 -25.70 6.95 -8.37
N ASP A 268 -25.74 6.32 -9.55
CA ASP A 268 -24.79 5.28 -9.96
C ASP A 268 -23.40 5.84 -10.25
N MET A 269 -23.23 7.16 -10.42
CA MET A 269 -21.90 7.81 -10.55
C MET A 269 -20.96 7.55 -9.35
N LYS A 270 -21.45 6.95 -8.26
CA LYS A 270 -20.63 6.37 -7.16
C LYS A 270 -19.86 5.09 -7.56
N LEU A 271 -20.02 4.64 -8.80
CA LEU A 271 -19.29 3.57 -9.51
C LEU A 271 -17.77 3.61 -9.31
N SER A 272 -17.21 4.83 -9.32
CA SER A 272 -15.82 5.12 -9.08
C SER A 272 -15.77 6.01 -7.84
N ARG A 273 -15.47 5.46 -6.67
CA ARG A 273 -15.24 6.26 -5.45
C ARG A 273 -13.93 7.05 -5.59
N ARG A 274 -13.85 7.99 -6.55
CA ARG A 274 -12.80 9.03 -6.60
C ARG A 274 -12.84 9.95 -5.38
N HIS A 275 -13.90 9.89 -4.58
CA HIS A 275 -14.04 10.59 -3.31
C HIS A 275 -13.65 9.62 -2.18
N GLY A 276 -12.43 9.80 -1.66
CA GLY A 276 -11.90 9.01 -0.54
C GLY A 276 -12.84 8.99 0.66
N HIS A 277 -12.71 7.95 1.48
CA HIS A 277 -13.59 7.73 2.63
C HIS A 277 -13.70 8.95 3.54
N THR A 278 -14.90 9.17 4.05
CA THR A 278 -15.13 10.13 5.13
C THR A 278 -14.58 9.52 6.42
N TYR A 279 -13.71 10.28 7.09
CA TYR A 279 -13.14 9.92 8.38
C TYR A 279 -13.69 10.84 9.45
N ALA A 280 -13.82 10.34 10.68
CA ALA A 280 -14.37 11.06 11.82
C ALA A 280 -13.74 12.44 12.03
N THR A 281 -12.43 12.57 11.77
CA THR A 281 -11.68 13.82 11.95
C THR A 281 -10.63 14.04 10.86
N PRO A 282 -10.16 15.28 10.64
CA PRO A 282 -9.04 15.55 9.74
C PRO A 282 -7.76 14.79 10.11
N MET A 283 -7.51 14.60 11.41
CA MET A 283 -6.37 13.82 11.90
C MET A 283 -6.53 12.33 11.60
N ALA A 284 -7.75 11.79 11.73
CA ALA A 284 -8.06 10.43 11.30
C ALA A 284 -7.78 10.22 9.80
N ARG A 285 -8.07 11.20 8.94
CA ARG A 285 -7.70 11.14 7.52
C ARG A 285 -6.18 11.11 7.30
N LYS A 286 -5.41 11.87 8.08
CA LYS A 286 -3.94 11.80 8.04
C LYS A 286 -3.46 10.41 8.47
N MET A 287 -4.00 9.88 9.58
CA MET A 287 -3.68 8.54 10.11
C MET A 287 -4.00 7.44 9.10
N ALA A 288 -5.15 7.52 8.42
CA ALA A 288 -5.55 6.54 7.41
C ALA A 288 -4.58 6.43 6.23
N ARG A 289 -3.94 7.54 5.80
CA ARG A 289 -2.87 7.48 4.79
C ARG A 289 -1.68 6.66 5.26
N ILE A 290 -1.35 6.73 6.54
CA ILE A 290 -0.28 5.93 7.14
C ILE A 290 -0.71 4.47 7.24
N ALA A 291 -1.97 4.22 7.62
CA ALA A 291 -2.55 2.89 7.70
C ALA A 291 -2.59 2.19 6.32
N GLY A 292 -3.02 2.90 5.27
CA GLY A 292 -2.98 2.40 3.89
C GLY A 292 -1.57 2.05 3.41
N TYR A 293 -0.57 2.87 3.75
CA TYR A 293 0.83 2.49 3.50
C TYR A 293 1.17 1.15 4.16
N LEU A 294 0.87 0.95 5.45
CA LEU A 294 1.17 -0.30 6.16
C LEU A 294 0.40 -1.50 5.60
N ASP A 295 -0.87 -1.36 5.24
CA ASP A 295 -1.64 -2.42 4.60
C ASP A 295 -1.01 -2.81 3.25
N SER A 296 -0.54 -1.82 2.47
CA SER A 296 0.19 -2.09 1.24
C SER A 296 1.51 -2.82 1.50
N GLN A 297 2.22 -2.52 2.59
CA GLN A 297 3.47 -3.20 2.95
C GLN A 297 3.21 -4.66 3.30
N MET A 298 2.12 -4.99 3.99
CA MET A 298 1.75 -6.39 4.23
C MET A 298 1.53 -7.17 2.93
N VAL A 299 0.83 -6.57 1.97
CA VAL A 299 0.60 -7.19 0.65
C VAL A 299 1.93 -7.43 -0.08
N VAL A 300 2.81 -6.43 -0.08
CA VAL A 300 4.17 -6.50 -0.66
C VAL A 300 5.02 -7.56 0.04
N MET A 301 4.97 -7.64 1.37
CA MET A 301 5.71 -8.63 2.17
C MET A 301 5.25 -10.07 1.90
N LYS A 302 3.94 -10.30 1.71
CA LYS A 302 3.39 -11.60 1.29
C LYS A 302 3.94 -12.06 -0.07
N GLN A 303 4.32 -11.12 -0.94
CA GLN A 303 4.99 -11.42 -2.22
C GLN A 303 6.51 -11.63 -2.07
N GLY A 304 7.03 -11.70 -0.84
CA GLY A 304 8.45 -11.86 -0.54
C GLY A 304 9.27 -10.58 -0.65
N GLN A 305 8.67 -9.44 -1.00
CA GLN A 305 9.38 -8.18 -1.18
C GLN A 305 9.69 -7.49 0.17
N ALA A 306 10.78 -6.71 0.19
CA ALA A 306 11.20 -5.95 1.37
C ALA A 306 10.34 -4.71 1.63
N VAL A 307 10.31 -4.24 2.88
CA VAL A 307 9.61 -3.02 3.28
C VAL A 307 10.26 -1.80 2.64
N ASN A 308 9.45 -0.84 2.18
CA ASN A 308 9.96 0.40 1.62
C ASN A 308 10.59 1.30 2.69
N SER A 309 11.91 1.26 2.78
CA SER A 309 12.73 2.01 3.75
C SER A 309 12.45 3.52 3.76
N SER A 310 12.32 4.15 2.59
CA SER A 310 12.12 5.60 2.48
C SER A 310 10.75 6.04 2.97
N GLN A 311 9.70 5.29 2.58
CA GLN A 311 8.33 5.57 2.99
C GLN A 311 8.13 5.27 4.47
N LEU A 312 8.75 4.21 5.00
CA LEU A 312 8.74 3.92 6.43
C LEU A 312 9.28 5.09 7.25
N SER A 313 10.43 5.65 6.84
CA SER A 313 11.02 6.83 7.48
C SER A 313 10.09 8.04 7.41
N LEU A 314 9.53 8.32 6.23
CA LEU A 314 8.63 9.46 6.01
C LEU A 314 7.37 9.36 6.88
N HIS A 315 6.76 8.18 6.96
CA HIS A 315 5.56 7.97 7.74
C HIS A 315 5.83 7.98 9.26
N ALA A 316 7.02 7.55 9.70
CA ALA A 316 7.42 7.70 11.09
C ALA A 316 7.56 9.18 11.49
N ASP A 317 8.14 10.02 10.62
CA ASP A 317 8.16 11.47 10.84
C ASP A 317 6.75 12.06 10.91
N ARG A 318 5.85 11.66 9.99
CA ARG A 318 4.45 12.13 9.99
C ARG A 318 3.73 11.84 11.30
N ILE A 319 3.94 10.66 11.92
CA ILE A 319 3.35 10.35 13.23
C ILE A 319 3.89 11.28 14.32
N LEU A 320 5.20 11.56 14.30
CA LEU A 320 5.80 12.48 15.27
C LEU A 320 5.28 13.90 15.09
N ASP A 321 5.20 14.38 13.85
CA ASP A 321 4.66 15.70 13.53
C ASP A 321 3.19 15.81 13.96
N MET A 322 2.39 14.77 13.75
CA MET A 322 0.99 14.71 14.23
C MET A 322 0.91 14.81 15.77
N LEU A 323 1.78 14.10 16.49
CA LEU A 323 1.85 14.17 17.96
C LEU A 323 2.30 15.56 18.46
N GLU A 324 3.17 16.23 17.71
CA GLU A 324 3.64 17.59 18.01
C GLU A 324 2.58 18.65 17.70
N ASP A 325 1.82 18.48 16.61
CA ASP A 325 0.70 19.33 16.20
C ASP A 325 -0.47 19.27 17.20
N ASP A 326 -1.01 18.05 17.42
CA ASP A 326 -2.09 17.80 18.38
C ASP A 326 -2.00 16.37 18.90
N ARG A 327 -1.33 16.24 20.06
CA ARG A 327 -1.19 14.98 20.79
C ARG A 327 -2.52 14.27 21.03
N GLN A 328 -3.55 15.00 21.47
CA GLN A 328 -4.79 14.38 21.93
C GLN A 328 -5.62 13.88 20.76
N GLU A 329 -5.71 14.69 19.71
CA GLU A 329 -6.39 14.31 18.48
C GLU A 329 -5.65 13.17 17.76
N THR A 330 -4.31 13.13 17.80
CA THR A 330 -3.52 12.02 17.25
C THR A 330 -3.77 10.71 18.01
N LEU A 331 -3.79 10.75 19.34
CA LEU A 331 -4.16 9.59 20.16
C LEU A 331 -5.60 9.12 19.91
N PHE A 332 -6.51 10.03 19.57
CA PHE A 332 -7.87 9.66 19.20
C PHE A 332 -7.92 8.99 17.82
N SER A 333 -7.17 9.53 16.85
CA SER A 333 -7.20 9.12 15.44
C SER A 333 -6.91 7.63 15.19
N VAL A 334 -6.12 6.97 16.04
CA VAL A 334 -5.84 5.52 15.92
C VAL A 334 -7.09 4.65 16.13
N HIS A 335 -8.14 5.18 16.73
CA HIS A 335 -9.42 4.49 16.92
C HIS A 335 -10.36 4.69 15.72
N CYS A 336 -10.07 5.64 14.83
CA CYS A 336 -10.92 5.98 13.69
C CYS A 336 -10.58 5.20 12.40
N ILE A 337 -9.47 4.46 12.40
CA ILE A 337 -9.01 3.60 11.29
C ILE A 337 -9.58 2.18 11.45
N HIS A 338 -10.86 1.99 11.11
CA HIS A 338 -11.57 0.72 11.37
C HIS A 338 -11.53 -0.27 10.20
N ARG A 339 -11.10 0.17 9.00
CA ARG A 339 -11.16 -0.61 7.75
C ARG A 339 -9.92 -1.45 7.52
N GLU A 340 -8.83 -1.04 8.14
CA GLU A 340 -7.51 -1.61 8.03
C GLU A 340 -7.42 -2.91 8.84
N SER A 341 -6.46 -3.75 8.47
CA SER A 341 -6.23 -5.03 9.16
C SER A 341 -5.93 -4.81 10.64
N ARG A 342 -6.24 -5.81 11.47
CA ARG A 342 -5.96 -5.71 12.92
C ARG A 342 -4.48 -5.47 13.25
N TRP A 343 -3.56 -5.95 12.41
CA TRP A 343 -2.12 -5.76 12.58
C TRP A 343 -1.71 -4.31 12.35
N VAL A 344 -2.24 -3.68 11.30
CA VAL A 344 -2.01 -2.25 11.02
C VAL A 344 -2.58 -1.38 12.15
N LYS A 345 -3.81 -1.67 12.59
CA LYS A 345 -4.45 -0.93 13.68
C LYS A 345 -3.64 -1.05 14.98
N HIS A 346 -3.11 -2.24 15.27
CA HIS A 346 -2.29 -2.50 16.44
C HIS A 346 -0.92 -1.81 16.35
N GLY A 347 -0.19 -2.00 15.25
CA GLY A 347 1.11 -1.37 15.03
C GLY A 347 1.06 0.15 15.13
N LEU A 348 0.03 0.79 14.57
CA LEU A 348 -0.15 2.25 14.69
C LEU A 348 -0.48 2.69 16.12
N ALA A 349 -1.35 1.97 16.83
CA ALA A 349 -1.66 2.29 18.22
C ALA A 349 -0.44 2.15 19.12
N VAL A 350 0.36 1.09 18.95
CA VAL A 350 1.63 0.90 19.67
C VAL A 350 2.62 2.00 19.31
N ALA A 351 2.81 2.31 18.03
CA ALA A 351 3.74 3.35 17.58
C ALA A 351 3.40 4.73 18.16
N VAL A 352 2.14 5.15 18.08
CA VAL A 352 1.69 6.45 18.60
C VAL A 352 1.84 6.52 20.12
N ARG A 353 1.37 5.50 20.85
CA ARG A 353 1.40 5.48 22.32
C ARG A 353 2.82 5.35 22.87
N LEU A 354 3.66 4.53 22.24
CA LEU A 354 5.06 4.37 22.64
C LEU A 354 5.85 5.67 22.39
N ALA A 355 5.66 6.31 21.25
CA ALA A 355 6.30 7.59 20.94
C ALA A 355 5.89 8.70 21.92
N ASP A 356 4.61 8.78 22.25
CA ASP A 356 4.08 9.74 23.22
C ASP A 356 4.63 9.51 24.64
N LEU A 357 4.67 8.24 25.08
CA LEU A 357 5.23 7.86 26.38
C LEU A 357 6.73 8.17 26.47
N LEU A 358 7.50 7.86 25.42
CA LEU A 358 8.94 8.10 25.37
C LEU A 358 9.28 9.59 25.22
N ASN A 359 8.40 10.39 24.59
CA ASN A 359 8.53 11.84 24.58
C ASN A 359 8.42 12.43 26.00
N ALA A 360 7.47 11.94 26.80
CA ALA A 360 7.35 12.32 28.21
C ALA A 360 8.60 11.88 29.02
N ALA A 361 9.25 10.79 28.61
CA ALA A 361 10.54 10.35 29.14
C ALA A 361 11.77 11.09 28.55
N LYS A 362 11.55 12.18 27.79
CA LYS A 362 12.59 13.04 27.19
C LYS A 362 13.51 12.32 26.20
N MET A 363 13.02 11.29 25.53
CA MET A 363 13.76 10.63 24.45
C MET A 363 13.94 11.57 23.24
N PRO A 364 15.16 11.67 22.67
CA PRO A 364 15.42 12.48 21.48
C PRO A 364 14.53 12.10 20.29
N ARG A 365 14.15 13.09 19.48
CA ARG A 365 13.23 12.91 18.34
C ARG A 365 13.72 11.86 17.34
N ASP A 366 15.01 11.85 17.00
CA ASP A 366 15.57 10.89 16.04
C ASP A 366 15.48 9.44 16.53
N LEU A 367 15.72 9.22 17.83
CA LEU A 367 15.54 7.89 18.43
C LEU A 367 14.06 7.51 18.48
N ARG A 368 13.16 8.45 18.82
CA ARG A 368 11.72 8.23 18.76
C ARG A 368 11.24 7.89 17.34
N LYS A 369 11.82 8.50 16.30
CA LYS A 369 11.49 8.18 14.90
C LYS A 369 11.81 6.72 14.57
N ALA A 370 12.99 6.25 14.96
CA ALA A 370 13.35 4.84 14.80
C ALA A 370 12.38 3.92 15.58
N VAL A 371 11.99 4.30 16.79
CA VAL A 371 11.04 3.52 17.61
C VAL A 371 9.65 3.48 16.96
N VAL A 372 9.16 4.62 16.46
CA VAL A 372 7.89 4.70 15.73
C VAL A 372 7.91 3.78 14.53
N ALA A 373 8.96 3.87 13.71
CA ALA A 373 9.09 3.04 12.51
C ALA A 373 9.10 1.53 12.84
N ALA A 374 9.85 1.13 13.87
CA ALA A 374 9.88 -0.25 14.33
C ALA A 374 8.51 -0.71 14.84
N ALA A 375 7.86 0.09 15.69
CA ALA A 375 6.54 -0.22 16.25
C ALA A 375 5.42 -0.27 15.19
N MET A 376 5.49 0.56 14.15
CA MET A 376 4.52 0.53 13.04
C MET A 376 4.48 -0.83 12.34
N VAL A 377 5.63 -1.50 12.24
CA VAL A 377 5.79 -2.70 11.42
C VAL A 377 5.96 -4.00 12.22
N HIS A 378 6.20 -3.93 13.53
CA HIS A 378 6.62 -5.08 14.35
C HIS A 378 5.74 -6.33 14.19
N ASP A 379 4.43 -6.12 14.01
CA ASP A 379 3.44 -7.20 13.93
C ASP A 379 3.00 -7.53 12.49
N LEU A 380 3.50 -6.80 11.47
CA LEU A 380 3.09 -7.03 10.08
C LEU A 380 3.56 -8.38 9.54
N GLY A 381 4.59 -8.99 10.16
CA GLY A 381 5.00 -10.36 9.86
C GLY A 381 3.87 -11.38 10.10
N LYS A 382 2.91 -11.10 10.98
CA LYS A 382 1.75 -12.00 11.18
C LYS A 382 0.89 -12.10 9.92
N GLY A 383 0.94 -11.07 9.09
CA GLY A 383 0.30 -11.07 7.79
C GLY A 383 0.90 -12.07 6.81
N THR A 384 2.14 -12.55 7.00
CA THR A 384 2.76 -13.53 6.10
C THR A 384 2.54 -14.98 6.56
N LEU A 385 1.93 -15.17 7.74
CA LEU A 385 1.61 -16.50 8.26
C LEU A 385 0.29 -17.03 7.66
N PRO A 386 0.13 -18.36 7.58
CA PRO A 386 -1.14 -18.97 7.18
C PRO A 386 -2.31 -18.49 8.05
N PRO A 387 -3.50 -18.20 7.47
CA PRO A 387 -4.64 -17.68 8.22
C PRO A 387 -5.04 -18.51 9.44
N GLU A 388 -4.89 -19.83 9.36
CA GLU A 388 -5.25 -20.80 10.39
C GLU A 388 -4.55 -20.50 11.72
N ILE A 389 -3.30 -20.00 11.65
CA ILE A 389 -2.47 -19.70 12.82
C ILE A 389 -3.07 -18.56 13.64
N TRP A 390 -3.54 -17.50 12.98
CA TRP A 390 -4.06 -16.32 13.67
C TRP A 390 -5.58 -16.27 13.77
N LYS A 391 -6.30 -17.20 13.12
CA LYS A 391 -7.74 -17.48 13.31
C LYS A 391 -8.00 -18.47 14.44
N ALA A 392 -6.97 -19.15 14.94
CA ALA A 392 -7.10 -20.16 15.97
C ALA A 392 -7.79 -19.62 17.24
N THR A 393 -8.85 -20.32 17.67
CA THR A 393 -9.56 -20.04 18.93
C THR A 393 -8.86 -20.65 20.16
N THR A 394 -7.91 -21.55 19.92
CA THR A 394 -7.04 -22.16 20.94
C THR A 394 -5.60 -22.06 20.49
N LEU A 395 -4.72 -21.58 21.37
CA LEU A 395 -3.28 -21.52 21.11
C LEU A 395 -2.62 -22.83 21.57
N SER A 396 -2.61 -23.84 20.70
CA SER A 396 -1.78 -25.04 20.92
C SER A 396 -0.29 -24.68 20.85
N THR A 397 0.58 -25.56 21.32
CA THR A 397 2.04 -25.39 21.23
C THR A 397 2.48 -25.13 19.79
N ASP A 398 2.01 -25.93 18.82
CA ASP A 398 2.37 -25.79 17.40
C ASP A 398 1.94 -24.43 16.82
N ILE A 399 0.72 -23.98 17.14
CA ILE A 399 0.22 -22.67 16.69
C ILE A 399 1.03 -21.55 17.33
N TYR A 400 1.39 -21.71 18.61
CA TYR A 400 2.20 -20.75 19.31
C TYR A 400 3.62 -20.68 18.73
N GLU A 401 4.26 -21.80 18.42
CA GLU A 401 5.57 -21.88 17.78
C GLU A 401 5.55 -21.24 16.38
N GLU A 402 4.57 -21.59 15.55
CA GLU A 402 4.43 -20.99 14.22
C GLU A 402 4.13 -19.48 14.30
N MET A 403 3.33 -19.04 15.28
CA MET A 403 3.08 -17.62 15.51
C MET A 403 4.38 -16.86 15.77
N GLN A 404 5.37 -17.43 16.45
CA GLN A 404 6.63 -16.75 16.75
C GLN A 404 7.45 -16.41 15.51
N SER A 405 7.32 -17.19 14.43
CA SER A 405 8.07 -17.01 13.18
C SER A 405 7.80 -15.65 12.50
N HIS A 406 6.69 -14.99 12.86
CA HIS A 406 6.38 -13.64 12.36
C HIS A 406 7.49 -12.61 12.67
N VAL A 407 8.20 -12.79 13.79
CA VAL A 407 9.27 -11.89 14.23
C VAL A 407 10.45 -11.96 13.27
N GLU A 408 10.86 -13.18 12.90
CA GLU A 408 11.92 -13.38 11.91
C GLU A 408 11.48 -12.90 10.54
N ALA A 409 10.24 -13.20 10.13
CA ALA A 409 9.68 -12.75 8.87
C ALA A 409 9.75 -11.23 8.70
N ILE A 410 9.37 -10.44 9.72
CA ILE A 410 9.48 -8.98 9.63
C ILE A 410 10.94 -8.49 9.63
N ILE A 411 11.82 -9.11 10.43
CA ILE A 411 13.24 -8.74 10.48
C ILE A 411 13.91 -8.95 9.12
N GLU A 412 13.61 -10.05 8.43
CA GLU A 412 14.09 -10.33 7.08
C GLU A 412 13.66 -9.24 6.10
N LYS A 413 12.37 -8.85 6.13
CA LYS A 413 11.82 -7.80 5.25
C LYS A 413 12.34 -6.41 5.56
N LEU A 414 13.00 -6.20 6.70
CA LEU A 414 13.65 -4.95 7.10
C LEU A 414 15.15 -4.90 6.79
N SER A 415 15.74 -5.94 6.18
CA SER A 415 17.17 -6.01 5.86
C SER A 415 17.72 -4.81 5.06
N GLY A 416 16.89 -4.19 4.20
CA GLY A 416 17.24 -2.98 3.44
C GLY A 416 17.14 -1.65 4.21
N VAL A 417 16.63 -1.65 5.44
CA VAL A 417 16.35 -0.44 6.24
C VAL A 417 17.56 -0.05 7.08
N LYS A 418 18.62 0.44 6.42
CA LYS A 418 19.93 0.72 7.06
C LYS A 418 19.93 1.83 8.11
N TRP A 419 18.96 2.74 8.07
CA TRP A 419 18.86 3.85 9.02
C TRP A 419 18.19 3.45 10.35
N LEU A 420 17.53 2.28 10.40
CA LEU A 420 16.93 1.77 11.61
C LEU A 420 18.03 1.16 12.49
N ALA A 421 18.36 1.82 13.59
CA ALA A 421 19.41 1.37 14.49
C ALA A 421 19.14 -0.06 14.99
N PRO A 422 20.13 -0.99 14.94
CA PRO A 422 19.94 -2.37 15.38
C PRO A 422 19.37 -2.48 16.80
N VAL A 423 19.84 -1.63 17.73
CA VAL A 423 19.33 -1.60 19.10
C VAL A 423 17.82 -1.32 19.17
N VAL A 424 17.29 -0.46 18.30
CA VAL A 424 15.84 -0.15 18.27
C VAL A 424 15.07 -1.29 17.64
N ARG A 425 15.55 -1.82 16.51
CA ARG A 425 14.95 -2.99 15.86
C ARG A 425 14.88 -4.16 16.85
N ASP A 426 15.96 -4.46 17.53
CA ASP A 426 16.03 -5.60 18.45
C ASP A 426 15.08 -5.38 19.64
N ASN A 427 15.03 -4.19 20.23
CA ASN A 427 14.18 -3.92 21.39
C ASN A 427 12.68 -3.85 21.05
N VAL A 428 12.31 -3.29 19.89
CA VAL A 428 10.91 -2.95 19.55
C VAL A 428 10.28 -3.95 18.59
N ILE A 429 11.07 -4.77 17.90
CA ILE A 429 10.58 -5.85 17.02
C ILE A 429 10.96 -7.20 17.61
N ALA A 430 12.26 -7.47 17.77
CA ALA A 430 12.70 -8.81 18.18
C ALA A 430 12.31 -9.17 19.62
N GLN A 431 12.24 -8.18 20.51
CA GLN A 431 12.10 -8.39 21.96
C GLN A 431 10.78 -7.87 22.54
N ILE A 432 9.88 -7.29 21.74
CA ILE A 432 8.63 -6.70 22.25
C ILE A 432 7.69 -7.75 22.86
N ASN A 433 7.79 -8.99 22.37
CA ASN A 433 7.06 -10.15 22.85
C ASN A 433 7.74 -10.89 24.02
N GLU A 434 8.96 -10.47 24.41
CA GLU A 434 9.69 -11.05 25.55
C GLU A 434 9.07 -10.61 26.89
N ARG A 435 9.28 -11.40 27.95
CA ARG A 435 8.71 -11.17 29.29
C ARG A 435 9.78 -11.33 30.35
N LEU A 436 9.69 -10.60 31.46
CA LEU A 436 10.74 -10.59 32.49
C LEU A 436 11.02 -11.97 33.11
N ASP A 437 10.02 -12.85 33.15
CA ASP A 437 10.12 -14.24 33.62
C ASP A 437 10.67 -15.22 32.57
N GLY A 438 10.83 -14.78 31.32
CA GLY A 438 11.25 -15.59 30.17
C GLY A 438 10.15 -16.41 29.53
N SER A 439 8.88 -16.15 29.85
CA SER A 439 7.71 -16.79 29.19
C SER A 439 7.44 -16.24 27.79
N GLY A 440 8.09 -15.14 27.42
CA GLY A 440 7.99 -14.51 26.11
C GLY A 440 8.84 -15.19 25.03
N TYR A 441 8.86 -14.57 23.85
CA TYR A 441 9.47 -15.12 22.65
C TYR A 441 10.13 -14.03 21.80
N PRO A 442 11.04 -14.36 20.85
CA PRO A 442 11.45 -15.72 20.42
C PRO A 442 12.59 -16.34 21.23
N ASN A 443 13.33 -15.58 22.04
CA ASN A 443 14.54 -16.06 22.71
C ASN A 443 14.32 -16.39 24.20
N GLY A 444 13.15 -16.11 24.78
CA GLY A 444 12.85 -16.37 26.19
C GLY A 444 13.74 -15.56 27.13
N LEU A 445 14.04 -14.31 26.77
CA LEU A 445 14.94 -13.43 27.51
C LEU A 445 14.34 -13.08 28.87
N LYS A 446 15.19 -13.03 29.90
CA LYS A 446 14.78 -12.75 31.29
C LYS A 446 15.34 -11.45 31.80
N ASP A 447 14.54 -10.74 32.59
CA ASP A 447 14.89 -9.56 33.38
C ASP A 447 16.04 -8.72 32.78
N LYS A 448 17.27 -8.84 33.32
CA LYS A 448 18.44 -8.03 32.95
C LYS A 448 18.88 -8.17 31.48
N GLN A 449 18.42 -9.18 30.76
CA GLN A 449 18.65 -9.35 29.32
C GLN A 449 17.77 -8.40 28.49
N LEU A 450 16.70 -7.85 29.07
CA LEU A 450 15.79 -6.91 28.42
C LEU A 450 16.14 -5.47 28.79
N GLY A 451 16.50 -4.69 27.77
CA GLY A 451 16.76 -3.26 27.89
C GLY A 451 15.49 -2.45 28.24
N GLN A 452 15.69 -1.22 28.71
CA GLN A 452 14.58 -0.33 29.10
C GLN A 452 13.59 -0.06 27.97
N LEU A 453 14.06 0.01 26.72
CA LEU A 453 13.20 0.21 25.56
C LEU A 453 12.33 -1.03 25.27
N ALA A 454 12.89 -2.24 25.31
CA ALA A 454 12.11 -3.48 25.16
C ALA A 454 11.03 -3.61 26.24
N ARG A 455 11.38 -3.30 27.50
CA ARG A 455 10.43 -3.31 28.62
C ARG A 455 9.28 -2.30 28.43
N ALA A 456 9.59 -1.08 27.99
CA ALA A 456 8.58 -0.07 27.67
C ALA A 456 7.68 -0.51 26.52
N ALA A 457 8.27 -1.04 25.44
CA ALA A 457 7.56 -1.50 24.26
C ALA A 457 6.61 -2.66 24.60
N ALA A 458 7.09 -3.66 25.36
CA ALA A 458 6.28 -4.81 25.80
C ALA A 458 5.06 -4.41 26.64
N VAL A 459 5.18 -3.38 27.49
CA VAL A 459 4.04 -2.85 28.26
C VAL A 459 3.01 -2.19 27.34
N VAL A 460 3.44 -1.33 26.41
CA VAL A 460 2.53 -0.64 25.47
C VAL A 460 1.84 -1.64 24.55
N ASP A 461 2.59 -2.59 24.01
CA ASP A 461 2.12 -3.70 23.17
C ASP A 461 1.03 -4.50 23.89
N ALA A 462 1.36 -5.05 25.07
CA ALA A 462 0.44 -5.89 25.82
C ALA A 462 -0.85 -5.17 26.18
N ILE A 463 -0.78 -3.90 26.58
CA ILE A 463 -1.96 -3.09 26.92
C ILE A 463 -2.85 -2.87 25.70
N ASP A 464 -2.28 -2.56 24.53
CA ASP A 464 -3.08 -2.40 23.31
C ASP A 464 -3.68 -3.75 22.86
N ALA A 465 -2.88 -4.82 22.90
CA ALA A 465 -3.31 -6.15 22.51
C ALA A 465 -4.46 -6.68 23.37
N VAL A 466 -4.49 -6.44 24.69
CA VAL A 466 -5.59 -6.94 25.54
C VAL A 466 -6.93 -6.23 25.31
N GLN A 467 -6.89 -5.01 24.78
CA GLN A 467 -8.09 -4.23 24.45
C GLN A 467 -8.69 -4.57 23.08
N ARG A 468 -8.05 -5.45 22.31
CA ARG A 468 -8.53 -5.89 21.00
C ARG A 468 -9.14 -7.27 21.09
N HIS A 469 -10.23 -7.47 20.35
CA HIS A 469 -10.82 -8.78 20.19
C HIS A 469 -9.86 -9.69 19.42
N ARG A 470 -9.70 -10.93 19.90
CA ARG A 470 -8.96 -11.98 19.21
C ARG A 470 -9.79 -13.27 19.21
N PRO A 471 -9.60 -14.17 18.23
CA PRO A 471 -10.33 -15.44 18.19
C PRO A 471 -10.15 -16.26 19.48
N ASP A 472 -8.99 -16.19 20.13
CA ASP A 472 -8.67 -16.90 21.37
C ASP A 472 -9.14 -16.21 22.65
N ARG A 473 -9.54 -14.92 22.60
CA ARG A 473 -9.93 -14.16 23.79
C ARG A 473 -10.71 -12.87 23.49
N PRO A 474 -11.73 -12.53 24.30
CA PRO A 474 -12.44 -11.26 24.17
C PRO A 474 -11.53 -10.08 24.53
N ALA A 475 -11.87 -8.91 24.01
CA ALA A 475 -11.29 -7.64 24.45
C ALA A 475 -11.68 -7.33 25.90
N ILE A 476 -10.86 -6.54 26.59
CA ILE A 476 -11.20 -5.94 27.89
C ILE A 476 -11.15 -4.42 27.83
N THR A 477 -11.83 -3.75 28.77
CA THR A 477 -11.86 -2.29 28.83
C THR A 477 -10.48 -1.68 29.16
N PRO A 478 -10.20 -0.42 28.80
CA PRO A 478 -8.95 0.25 29.15
C PRO A 478 -8.63 0.20 30.66
N VAL A 479 -9.66 0.35 31.51
CA VAL A 479 -9.54 0.25 32.97
C VAL A 479 -9.11 -1.16 33.40
N ALA A 480 -9.73 -2.19 32.82
CA ALA A 480 -9.39 -3.58 33.11
C ALA A 480 -7.97 -3.93 32.61
N ALA A 481 -7.57 -3.43 31.44
CA ALA A 481 -6.22 -3.62 30.90
C ALA A 481 -5.15 -3.05 31.84
N GLY A 482 -5.32 -1.82 32.32
CA GLY A 482 -4.41 -1.22 33.29
C GLY A 482 -4.29 -2.02 34.59
N LYS A 483 -5.41 -2.59 35.08
CA LYS A 483 -5.42 -3.48 36.26
C LYS A 483 -4.73 -4.81 35.99
N SER A 484 -4.96 -5.44 34.83
CA SER A 484 -4.34 -6.75 34.51
C SER A 484 -2.82 -6.67 34.43
N MET A 485 -2.27 -5.52 34.03
CA MET A 485 -0.82 -5.33 34.02
C MET A 485 -0.23 -5.24 35.43
N GLN A 486 -0.96 -4.69 36.39
CA GLN A 486 -0.52 -4.58 37.79
C GLN A 486 -0.49 -5.93 38.51
N THR A 487 -1.17 -6.95 37.98
CA THR A 487 -1.19 -8.31 38.54
C THR A 487 -0.19 -9.25 37.85
N ARG A 488 0.61 -8.76 36.88
CA ARG A 488 1.55 -9.55 36.07
C ARG A 488 2.97 -8.97 36.12
N LEU A 489 3.39 -8.51 37.30
CA LEU A 489 4.66 -7.80 37.50
C LEU A 489 5.89 -8.73 37.39
N GLU A 490 5.68 -10.04 37.42
CA GLU A 490 6.66 -11.05 37.07
C GLU A 490 6.94 -11.12 35.56
N GLN A 491 5.98 -10.70 34.73
CA GLN A 491 6.11 -10.68 33.27
C GLN A 491 6.48 -9.29 32.73
N PHE A 492 6.08 -8.21 33.41
CA PHE A 492 6.22 -6.84 32.93
C PHE A 492 6.89 -5.92 33.95
N ASP A 493 7.65 -4.95 33.45
CA ASP A 493 8.37 -4.00 34.30
C ASP A 493 7.42 -3.05 35.04
N GLU A 494 7.45 -3.14 36.37
CA GLU A 494 6.58 -2.36 37.26
C GLU A 494 6.72 -0.85 37.07
N ALA A 495 7.94 -0.35 36.85
CA ALA A 495 8.17 1.08 36.67
C ALA A 495 7.53 1.58 35.36
N TRP A 496 7.62 0.79 34.28
CA TRP A 496 6.98 1.11 33.02
C TRP A 496 5.45 0.97 33.06
N VAL A 497 4.91 -0.03 33.76
CA VAL A 497 3.46 -0.16 34.00
C VAL A 497 2.94 1.08 34.75
N LYS A 498 3.61 1.48 35.84
CA LYS A 498 3.24 2.70 36.59
C LYS A 498 3.33 3.95 35.73
N ARG A 499 4.39 4.09 34.93
CA ARG A 499 4.57 5.24 34.03
C ARG A 499 3.48 5.32 32.97
N TYR A 500 3.10 4.18 32.37
CA TYR A 500 2.00 4.10 31.41
C TYR A 500 0.68 4.57 32.03
N VAL A 501 0.30 3.99 33.17
CA VAL A 501 -0.97 4.30 33.85
C VAL A 501 -1.02 5.77 34.28
N ALA A 502 0.07 6.32 34.81
CA ALA A 502 0.14 7.72 35.19
C ALA A 502 0.07 8.68 33.98
N HIS A 503 0.63 8.26 32.84
CA HIS A 503 0.70 9.10 31.63
C HIS A 503 -0.63 9.17 30.87
N PHE A 504 -1.31 8.03 30.73
CA PHE A 504 -2.56 7.93 29.96
C PHE A 504 -3.83 8.02 30.80
N GLY A 505 -3.73 7.77 32.11
CA GLY A 505 -4.88 7.74 33.02
C GLY A 505 -5.75 6.48 32.86
N PRO A 506 -6.75 6.32 33.72
CA PRO A 506 -7.63 5.14 33.71
C PRO A 506 -8.65 5.15 32.56
N LEU A 507 -9.02 6.33 32.08
CA LEU A 507 -9.92 6.55 30.94
C LEU A 507 -9.14 7.27 29.84
N PRO A 508 -8.22 6.57 29.15
CA PRO A 508 -7.40 7.18 28.12
C PRO A 508 -8.24 7.72 26.96
N ILE A 509 -7.65 8.63 26.19
CA ILE A 509 -8.21 9.10 24.93
C ILE A 509 -8.53 7.89 24.03
N GLY A 510 -9.73 7.90 23.43
CA GLY A 510 -10.28 6.75 22.71
C GLY A 510 -11.11 5.80 23.57
N SER A 511 -11.33 6.08 24.86
CA SER A 511 -12.30 5.31 25.66
C SER A 511 -13.74 5.63 25.22
N LEU A 512 -14.56 4.60 25.01
CA LEU A 512 -16.00 4.74 24.78
C LEU A 512 -16.75 4.70 26.11
N LEU A 513 -17.56 5.73 26.37
CA LEU A 513 -18.32 5.89 27.60
C LEU A 513 -19.82 5.83 27.34
N ARG A 514 -20.57 5.29 28.30
CA ARG A 514 -22.02 5.43 28.39
C ARG A 514 -22.37 6.33 29.57
N PHE A 515 -23.20 7.33 29.35
CA PHE A 515 -23.69 8.24 30.39
C PHE A 515 -25.02 7.78 30.97
N GLU A 516 -25.39 8.26 32.16
CA GLU A 516 -26.64 7.91 32.85
C GLU A 516 -27.89 8.13 31.99
N LYS A 517 -27.89 9.22 31.21
CA LYS A 517 -28.97 9.59 30.28
C LYS A 517 -28.97 8.74 28.99
N GLY A 518 -28.07 7.78 28.85
CA GLY A 518 -28.05 6.78 27.78
C GLY A 518 -27.17 7.12 26.58
N GLN A 519 -26.65 8.34 26.47
CA GLN A 519 -25.77 8.75 25.38
C GLN A 519 -24.43 8.01 25.42
N PHE A 520 -23.85 7.83 24.23
CA PHE A 520 -22.49 7.35 24.06
C PHE A 520 -21.56 8.51 23.74
N GLY A 521 -20.34 8.47 24.27
CA GLY A 521 -19.34 9.49 23.99
C GLY A 521 -17.92 8.94 24.02
N TRP A 522 -17.12 9.35 23.04
CA TRP A 522 -15.71 9.03 22.94
C TRP A 522 -14.87 10.07 23.64
N VAL A 523 -13.94 9.65 24.50
CA VAL A 523 -12.99 10.55 25.15
C VAL A 523 -12.00 11.08 24.11
N VAL A 524 -11.99 12.40 23.90
CA VAL A 524 -11.07 13.10 22.98
C VAL A 524 -10.20 14.15 23.67
N GLY A 525 -10.35 14.28 24.99
CA GLY A 525 -9.53 15.19 25.78
C GLY A 525 -9.47 14.81 27.26
N LEU A 526 -8.28 14.98 27.83
CA LEU A 526 -7.96 14.89 29.23
C LEU A 526 -7.36 16.20 29.74
N ASP A 527 -7.66 16.54 31.00
CA ASP A 527 -6.99 17.63 31.70
C ASP A 527 -5.59 17.25 32.21
N ALA A 528 -4.88 18.20 32.83
CA ALA A 528 -3.56 17.97 33.40
C ALA A 528 -3.54 16.88 34.51
N LYS A 529 -4.69 16.61 35.13
CA LYS A 529 -4.87 15.57 36.16
C LYS A 529 -5.37 14.25 35.56
N LYS A 530 -5.34 14.11 34.22
CA LYS A 530 -5.79 12.92 33.47
C LYS A 530 -7.27 12.59 33.65
N ARG A 531 -8.10 13.61 33.92
CA ARG A 531 -9.56 13.48 34.00
C ARG A 531 -10.19 13.87 32.66
N VAL A 532 -11.26 13.18 32.28
CA VAL A 532 -12.02 13.48 31.07
C VAL A 532 -12.54 14.91 31.12
N ASN A 533 -12.14 15.74 30.14
CA ASN A 533 -12.61 17.12 30.03
C ASN A 533 -13.26 17.42 28.67
N ARG A 534 -13.09 16.54 27.68
CA ARG A 534 -13.65 16.69 26.34
C ARG A 534 -14.04 15.34 25.75
N ILE A 535 -15.24 15.26 25.19
CA ILE A 535 -15.72 14.06 24.48
C ILE A 535 -16.34 14.44 23.13
N ARG A 536 -16.56 13.46 22.26
CA ARG A 536 -17.45 13.57 21.10
C ARG A 536 -18.60 12.59 21.24
N LEU A 537 -19.83 13.06 21.08
CA LEU A 537 -21.01 12.19 21.15
C LEU A 537 -21.09 11.27 19.93
N SER A 538 -21.54 10.03 20.17
CA SER A 538 -21.70 9.01 19.14
C SER A 538 -23.15 8.50 19.14
N PRO A 539 -23.77 8.30 17.96
CA PRO A 539 -25.11 7.73 17.87
C PRO A 539 -25.14 6.23 18.18
N HIS A 540 -24.00 5.54 18.12
CA HIS A 540 -23.86 4.10 18.31
C HIS A 540 -22.61 3.74 19.12
N LYS A 541 -22.44 2.44 19.40
CA LYS A 541 -21.28 1.87 20.09
C LYS A 541 -20.19 1.34 19.15
N LEU A 542 -20.38 1.45 17.84
CA LEU A 542 -19.37 1.09 16.84
C LEU A 542 -18.18 2.05 16.90
N ALA A 543 -17.09 1.67 16.23
CA ALA A 543 -15.92 2.52 16.02
C ALA A 543 -16.31 3.93 15.48
N PRO A 544 -15.55 4.99 15.79
CA PRO A 544 -15.86 6.34 15.35
C PRO A 544 -15.87 6.45 13.82
N ASP A 545 -16.95 7.01 13.28
CA ASP A 545 -17.17 7.28 11.87
C ASP A 545 -17.45 8.79 11.64
N ASP A 546 -17.89 9.14 10.43
CA ASP A 546 -18.21 10.52 10.05
C ASP A 546 -19.49 11.07 10.69
N LYS A 547 -20.25 10.25 11.42
CA LYS A 547 -21.45 10.67 12.19
C LYS A 547 -21.09 11.14 13.60
N LEU A 548 -19.81 11.12 13.96
CA LEU A 548 -19.33 11.57 15.25
C LEU A 548 -19.59 13.07 15.43
N GLY A 549 -20.19 13.44 16.57
CA GLY A 549 -20.50 14.83 16.88
C GLY A 549 -19.26 15.72 17.05
N PRO A 550 -19.47 17.06 17.10
CA PRO A 550 -18.40 17.99 17.48
C PRO A 550 -17.91 17.72 18.91
N PRO A 551 -16.69 18.14 19.26
CA PRO A 551 -16.20 18.01 20.62
C PRO A 551 -17.03 18.88 21.58
N ILE A 552 -17.37 18.32 22.74
CA ILE A 552 -18.09 19.01 23.83
C ILE A 552 -17.25 18.98 25.11
N GLU A 553 -17.34 20.05 25.89
CA GLU A 553 -16.57 20.29 27.11
C GLU A 553 -17.37 21.19 28.08
N GLY A 554 -16.82 21.42 29.29
CA GLY A 554 -17.41 22.33 30.27
C GLY A 554 -18.85 21.98 30.66
N ALA A 555 -19.75 22.96 30.58
CA ALA A 555 -21.15 22.81 30.99
C ALA A 555 -21.89 21.74 30.17
N ALA A 556 -21.67 21.69 28.85
CA ALA A 556 -22.32 20.71 27.97
C ALA A 556 -21.92 19.26 28.31
N LEU A 557 -20.66 19.04 28.70
CA LEU A 557 -20.21 17.74 29.20
C LEU A 557 -20.83 17.41 30.57
N ALA A 558 -20.92 18.39 31.47
CA ALA A 558 -21.53 18.20 32.79
C ALA A 558 -23.03 17.85 32.69
N GLU A 559 -23.74 18.37 31.69
CA GLU A 559 -25.15 18.06 31.45
C GLU A 559 -25.42 16.60 31.09
N LEU A 560 -24.42 15.84 30.61
CA LEU A 560 -24.59 14.41 30.32
C LEU A 560 -24.77 13.56 31.58
N GLY A 561 -24.43 14.08 32.76
CA GLY A 561 -24.48 13.36 34.03
C GLY A 561 -23.26 12.48 34.25
N ARG A 562 -23.38 11.49 35.14
CA ARG A 562 -22.24 10.64 35.49
C ARG A 562 -21.96 9.61 34.41
N ILE A 563 -20.71 9.16 34.35
CA ILE A 563 -20.30 8.00 33.55
C ILE A 563 -20.89 6.76 34.22
N ARG A 564 -21.73 6.04 33.50
CA ARG A 564 -22.36 4.80 33.94
C ARG A 564 -21.45 3.60 33.67
N ASP A 565 -21.00 3.46 32.43
CA ASP A 565 -20.22 2.31 31.97
C ASP A 565 -19.05 2.76 31.07
N VAL A 566 -17.95 2.00 31.11
CA VAL A 566 -16.88 2.03 30.11
C VAL A 566 -17.08 0.84 29.19
N LEU A 567 -17.21 1.11 27.89
CA LEU A 567 -17.59 0.09 26.90
C LEU A 567 -16.40 -0.34 26.04
N ILE A 568 -16.47 -1.56 25.55
CA ILE A 568 -15.68 -2.02 24.42
C ILE A 568 -16.51 -1.70 23.16
N PRO A 569 -15.93 -1.05 22.13
CA PRO A 569 -16.64 -0.76 20.89
C PRO A 569 -17.08 -2.06 20.20
N GLU A 570 -18.31 -2.06 19.68
CA GLU A 570 -18.82 -3.18 18.87
C GLU A 570 -18.11 -3.19 17.50
N SER A 571 -17.83 -4.40 16.98
CA SER A 571 -16.96 -4.64 15.81
C SER A 571 -17.69 -4.66 14.49
#